data_AF-A0A9E0UEQ1-F1
#
_entry.id   AF-A0A9E0UEQ1-F1
#
_cell.length_a   1.000
_cell.length_b   1.000
_cell.length_c   1.000
_cell.angle_alpha   90.00
_cell.angle_beta   90.00
_cell.angle_gamma   90.00
#
_symmetry.space_group_name_H-M   'P 1'
#
loop_
_entity.id
_entity.type
_entity.pdbx_description
1 polymer ?
#
loop_
_entity_poly.entity_id
_entity_poly.type
_entity_poly.pdbx_seq_one_letter_code
_entity_poly.pdbx_strand_id
1 'polypeptide(L)'
;MKLRMLGFSLLFFCPAVALASLPVNHKSEGCVIKGKVYSIYQAKTVYAYSLPKGYDLKPYEGKKVMLEGELSPGDAFVPKDKTLKVLGACDAATQKLISGTN
;
A
#
# COMPACT_ATOMS: atom_id res chain seq x y z
N MET A 1 61.59 -22.83 -20.34
CA MET A 1 60.22 -22.32 -20.50
C MET A 1 59.65 -22.06 -19.11
N LYS A 2 59.37 -20.80 -18.75
CA LYS A 2 58.95 -20.39 -17.39
C LYS A 2 57.51 -19.87 -17.49
N LEU A 3 56.56 -20.67 -17.03
CA LEU A 3 55.12 -20.46 -17.18
C LEU A 3 54.67 -19.36 -16.19
N ARG A 4 54.16 -18.24 -16.72
CA ARG A 4 53.60 -17.14 -15.92
C ARG A 4 52.19 -17.54 -15.47
N MET A 5 52.01 -17.82 -14.17
CA MET A 5 50.69 -17.93 -13.56
C MET A 5 50.11 -16.53 -13.35
N LEU A 6 49.07 -16.20 -14.12
CA LEU A 6 48.20 -15.04 -13.91
C LEU A 6 47.20 -15.40 -12.79
N GLY A 7 47.35 -14.81 -11.61
CA GLY A 7 46.38 -14.93 -10.52
C GLY A 7 45.13 -14.12 -10.83
N PHE A 8 44.07 -14.79 -11.29
CA PHE A 8 42.77 -14.19 -11.54
C PHE A 8 42.08 -13.92 -10.19
N SER A 9 42.04 -12.65 -9.80
CA SER A 9 41.36 -12.18 -8.58
C SER A 9 39.86 -12.45 -8.73
N LEU A 10 39.33 -13.45 -8.00
CA LEU A 10 37.88 -13.69 -7.94
C LEU A 10 37.26 -12.63 -7.03
N LEU A 11 36.71 -11.57 -7.63
CA LEU A 11 35.77 -10.69 -6.96
C LEU A 11 34.52 -11.51 -6.60
N PHE A 12 34.30 -11.65 -5.29
CA PHE A 12 33.12 -12.28 -4.69
C PHE A 12 31.88 -11.45 -5.04
N PHE A 13 31.26 -11.75 -6.18
CA PHE A 13 29.93 -11.27 -6.52
C PHE A 13 28.94 -11.93 -5.58
N CYS A 14 28.60 -11.26 -4.48
CA CYS A 14 27.48 -11.65 -3.63
C CYS A 14 26.20 -11.15 -4.32
N PRO A 15 25.35 -12.02 -4.88
CA PRO A 15 24.05 -11.58 -5.36
C PRO A 15 23.25 -11.19 -4.11
N ALA A 16 23.07 -9.89 -3.90
CA ALA A 16 22.11 -9.39 -2.94
C ALA A 16 20.73 -9.90 -3.38
N VAL A 17 20.25 -10.96 -2.72
CA VAL A 17 18.89 -11.46 -2.87
C VAL A 17 17.99 -10.31 -2.40
N ALA A 18 17.45 -9.56 -3.34
CA ALA A 18 16.45 -8.55 -3.07
C ALA A 18 15.19 -9.27 -2.58
N LEU A 19 15.10 -9.51 -1.27
CA LEU A 19 13.86 -9.84 -0.58
C LEU A 19 12.98 -8.58 -0.58
N ALA A 20 12.47 -8.21 -1.76
CA ALA A 20 11.39 -7.25 -1.86
C ALA A 20 10.19 -7.88 -1.13
N SER A 21 9.55 -7.13 -0.22
CA SER A 21 8.40 -7.62 0.53
C SER A 21 7.32 -8.04 -0.45
N LEU A 22 6.96 -9.32 -0.43
CA LEU A 22 5.88 -9.85 -1.24
C LEU A 22 4.55 -9.14 -0.90
N PRO A 23 3.63 -9.00 -1.87
CA PRO A 23 2.28 -8.54 -1.57
C PRO A 23 1.65 -9.39 -0.48
N VAL A 24 0.99 -8.74 0.48
CA VAL A 24 0.35 -9.40 1.61
C VAL A 24 -1.17 -9.28 1.50
N ASN A 25 -1.88 -10.37 1.73
CA ASN A 25 -3.33 -10.33 1.88
C ASN A 25 -3.66 -9.42 3.06
N HIS A 26 -4.43 -8.37 2.77
CA HIS A 26 -4.72 -7.31 3.72
C HIS A 26 -6.20 -6.94 3.64
N LYS A 27 -6.78 -6.78 4.83
CA LYS A 27 -8.14 -6.30 5.00
C LYS A 27 -8.07 -5.06 5.87
N SER A 28 -8.53 -3.93 5.32
CA SER A 28 -8.49 -2.65 6.01
C SER A 28 -9.84 -1.96 5.93
N GLU A 29 -10.16 -1.18 6.95
CA GLU A 29 -11.30 -0.28 6.95
C GLU A 29 -10.78 1.15 6.82
N GLY A 30 -11.46 1.95 6.02
CA GLY A 30 -11.04 3.32 5.77
C GLY A 30 -12.17 4.20 5.29
N CYS A 31 -11.87 5.48 5.19
CA CYS A 31 -12.77 6.53 4.76
C CYS A 31 -12.39 7.02 3.37
N VAL A 32 -13.36 7.11 2.48
CA VAL A 32 -13.13 7.70 1.15
C VAL A 32 -13.30 9.21 1.26
N ILE A 33 -12.21 9.94 1.06
CA ILE A 33 -12.19 11.41 1.09
C ILE A 33 -11.31 11.91 -0.06
N LYS A 34 -11.80 12.90 -0.81
CA LYS A 34 -11.14 13.49 -1.98
C LYS A 34 -10.66 12.43 -2.99
N GLY A 35 -11.45 11.38 -3.20
CA GLY A 35 -11.09 10.29 -4.14
C GLY A 35 -9.88 9.47 -3.72
N LYS A 36 -9.58 9.40 -2.41
CA LYS A 36 -8.58 8.49 -1.82
C LYS A 36 -9.20 7.72 -0.67
N VAL A 37 -8.70 6.51 -0.42
CA VAL A 37 -9.11 5.75 0.77
C VAL A 37 -8.07 5.95 1.88
N TYR A 38 -8.54 6.47 3.01
CA TYR A 38 -7.73 6.72 4.19
C TYR A 38 -8.06 5.71 5.27
N SER A 39 -7.13 4.82 5.60
CA SER A 39 -7.23 3.90 6.73
C SER A 39 -6.66 4.55 7.99
N ILE A 40 -7.34 4.35 9.12
CA ILE A 40 -6.84 4.81 10.42
C ILE A 40 -6.29 3.60 11.17
N TYR A 41 -4.98 3.58 11.37
CA TYR A 41 -4.29 2.52 12.08
C TYR A 41 -3.77 3.04 13.42
N GLN A 42 -4.36 2.55 14.52
CA GLN A 42 -4.24 3.16 15.85
C GLN A 42 -4.75 4.61 15.85
N ALA A 43 -5.19 5.14 17.00
CA ALA A 43 -6.01 6.37 17.07
C ALA A 43 -5.38 7.67 16.50
N LYS A 44 -4.18 7.63 15.92
CA LYS A 44 -3.44 8.79 15.43
C LYS A 44 -2.75 8.61 14.08
N THR A 45 -2.74 7.42 13.47
CA THR A 45 -2.01 7.23 12.20
C THR A 45 -3.00 7.07 11.06
N VAL A 46 -2.90 7.99 10.10
CA VAL A 46 -3.72 7.98 8.88
C VAL A 46 -2.85 7.51 7.73
N TYR A 47 -3.26 6.45 7.06
CA TYR A 47 -2.61 5.90 5.87
C TYR A 47 -3.49 6.12 4.65
N ALA A 48 -2.92 6.61 3.56
CA ALA A 48 -3.62 6.75 2.29
C ALA A 48 -3.23 5.60 1.36
N TYR A 49 -4.20 4.79 0.93
CA TYR A 49 -3.93 3.72 -0.02
C TYR A 49 -3.97 4.22 -1.46
N SER A 50 -3.01 3.75 -2.26
CA SER A 50 -2.99 3.96 -3.71
C SER A 50 -3.72 2.80 -4.38
N LEU A 51 -4.90 3.09 -4.95
CA LEU A 51 -5.69 2.11 -5.70
C LEU A 51 -5.33 2.12 -7.20
N PRO A 52 -5.64 1.04 -7.94
CA PRO A 52 -5.33 0.95 -9.37
C PRO A 52 -6.03 2.06 -10.17
N LYS A 53 -5.36 2.56 -11.21
CA LYS A 53 -5.93 3.54 -12.15
C LYS A 53 -7.17 2.91 -12.82
N GLY A 54 -8.34 3.49 -12.57
CA GLY A 54 -9.63 2.99 -13.07
C GLY A 54 -10.58 2.47 -11.98
N TYR A 55 -10.12 2.39 -10.74
CA TYR A 55 -11.00 2.12 -9.61
C TYR A 55 -11.78 3.40 -9.24
N ASP A 56 -13.10 3.42 -9.48
CA ASP A 56 -13.92 4.60 -9.23
C ASP A 56 -14.32 4.70 -7.75
N LEU A 57 -13.81 5.72 -7.08
CA LEU A 57 -14.10 6.02 -5.69
C LEU A 57 -15.21 7.05 -5.49
N LYS A 58 -15.62 7.75 -6.56
CA LYS A 58 -16.67 8.76 -6.52
C LYS A 58 -17.97 8.30 -5.82
N PRO A 59 -18.52 7.09 -6.07
CA PRO A 59 -19.77 6.67 -5.42
C PRO A 59 -19.61 6.39 -3.91
N TYR A 60 -18.37 6.35 -3.42
CA TYR A 60 -18.04 6.05 -2.03
C TYR A 60 -17.60 7.27 -1.23
N GLU A 61 -17.51 8.45 -1.84
CA GLU A 61 -17.08 9.68 -1.19
C GLU A 61 -17.88 9.96 0.10
N GLY A 62 -17.17 10.23 1.21
CA GLY A 62 -17.74 10.45 2.54
C GLY A 62 -18.20 9.18 3.27
N LYS A 63 -18.02 7.99 2.67
CA LYS A 63 -18.42 6.71 3.26
C LYS A 63 -17.24 5.97 3.86
N LYS A 64 -17.51 5.27 4.95
CA LYS A 64 -16.62 4.27 5.52
C LYS A 64 -16.76 3.00 4.70
N VAL A 65 -15.63 2.51 4.20
CA VAL A 65 -15.52 1.36 3.32
C VAL A 65 -14.55 0.34 3.90
N MET A 66 -14.77 -0.92 3.55
CA MET A 66 -13.87 -2.03 3.82
C MET A 66 -13.21 -2.44 2.50
N LEU A 67 -11.88 -2.42 2.51
CA LEU A 67 -10.99 -2.85 1.45
C LEU A 67 -10.48 -4.25 1.79
N GLU A 68 -10.62 -5.17 0.85
CA GLU A 68 -10.03 -6.52 0.92
C GLU A 68 -9.24 -6.76 -0.35
N GLY A 69 -8.00 -7.22 -0.22
CA GLY A 69 -7.08 -7.34 -1.35
C GLY A 69 -5.65 -7.59 -0.92
N GLU A 70 -4.72 -7.24 -1.80
CA GLU A 70 -3.29 -7.38 -1.58
C GLU A 70 -2.64 -6.01 -1.40
N LEU A 71 -1.91 -5.83 -0.30
CA LEU A 71 -1.10 -4.65 -0.06
C LEU A 71 0.34 -4.93 -0.50
N SER A 72 0.80 -4.20 -1.51
CA SER A 72 2.17 -4.22 -1.99
C SER A 72 3.01 -3.14 -1.32
N PRO A 73 4.35 -3.28 -1.29
CA PRO A 73 5.23 -2.21 -0.84
C PRO A 73 4.94 -0.87 -1.56
N GLY A 74 5.04 0.24 -0.82
CA GLY A 74 4.71 1.58 -1.33
C GLY A 74 3.22 1.92 -1.25
N ASP A 75 2.47 1.32 -0.33
CA ASP A 75 1.04 1.59 -0.06
C ASP A 75 0.11 1.35 -1.27
N ALA A 76 0.57 0.54 -2.23
CA ALA A 76 -0.20 0.13 -3.38
C ALA A 76 -1.16 -1.00 -2.99
N PHE A 77 -2.45 -0.71 -3.02
CA PHE A 77 -3.50 -1.66 -2.66
C PHE A 77 -4.16 -2.19 -3.93
N VAL A 78 -4.12 -3.51 -4.13
CA VAL A 78 -4.80 -4.20 -5.23
C VAL A 78 -6.06 -4.84 -4.66
N PRO A 79 -7.25 -4.27 -4.89
CA PRO A 79 -8.48 -4.82 -4.35
C PRO A 79 -8.81 -6.15 -5.05
N LYS A 80 -9.24 -7.13 -4.25
CA LYS A 80 -9.66 -8.45 -4.74
C LYS A 80 -10.91 -8.37 -5.62
N ASP A 81 -11.79 -7.42 -5.28
CA ASP A 81 -13.05 -7.16 -5.97
C ASP A 81 -13.12 -5.73 -6.51
N LYS A 82 -13.93 -5.54 -7.57
CA LYS A 82 -14.16 -4.22 -8.18
C LYS A 82 -15.00 -3.27 -7.32
N THR A 83 -15.59 -3.76 -6.23
CA THR A 83 -16.50 -2.99 -5.39
C THR A 83 -16.06 -3.01 -3.94
N LEU A 84 -16.09 -1.84 -3.30
CA LEU A 84 -15.85 -1.71 -1.87
C LEU A 84 -17.11 -2.07 -1.09
N LYS A 85 -16.94 -2.75 0.04
CA LYS A 85 -18.04 -2.96 0.97
C LYS A 85 -18.23 -1.69 1.79
N VAL A 86 -19.39 -1.05 1.66
CA VAL A 86 -19.75 0.12 2.46
C VAL A 86 -20.15 -0.34 3.87
N LEU A 87 -19.52 0.23 4.88
CA LEU A 87 -19.82 -0.03 6.29
C LEU A 87 -20.73 1.04 6.91
N GLY A 88 -20.74 2.25 6.34
CA GLY A 88 -21.56 3.36 6.83
C GLY A 88 -21.01 4.72 6.41
N ALA A 89 -21.40 5.77 7.15
CA ALA A 89 -20.83 7.10 7.00
C ALA A 89 -19.46 7.20 7.69
N CYS A 90 -18.59 8.08 7.21
CA CYS A 90 -17.36 8.42 7.91
C CYS A 90 -17.62 9.32 9.11
N ASP A 91 -17.10 8.94 10.27
CA ASP A 91 -17.21 9.74 11.50
C ASP A 91 -16.56 11.12 11.33
N ALA A 92 -17.17 12.15 11.91
CA ALA A 92 -16.66 13.52 11.83
C ALA A 92 -15.25 13.66 12.44
N ALA A 93 -14.94 12.88 13.48
CA ALA A 93 -13.60 12.84 14.09
C ALA A 93 -12.54 12.32 13.09
N THR A 94 -12.86 11.25 12.37
CA THR A 94 -12.02 10.66 11.30
C THR A 94 -11.80 11.65 10.16
N GLN A 95 -12.88 12.31 9.71
CA GLN A 95 -12.78 13.34 8.68
C GLN A 95 -11.88 14.50 9.12
N LYS A 96 -12.01 14.94 10.38
CA LYS A 96 -11.17 15.99 10.96
C LYS A 96 -9.69 15.59 10.99
N LEU A 97 -9.38 14.37 11.43
CA LEU A 97 -8.02 13.83 11.43
C LEU A 97 -7.41 13.83 10.02
N ILE A 98 -8.13 13.30 9.03
CA ILE A 98 -7.67 13.24 7.64
C ILE A 98 -7.49 14.65 7.05
N SER A 99 -8.44 15.56 7.31
CA SER A 99 -8.36 16.95 6.82
C SER A 99 -7.24 17.76 7.46
N GLY A 100 -6.88 17.48 8.72
CA GLY A 100 -5.81 18.15 9.45
C GLY A 100 -4.41 17.60 9.17
N THR A 101 -4.29 16.57 8.34
CA THR A 101 -3.00 16.00 7.90
C THR A 101 -2.54 16.59 6.55
N ASN A 102 -3.24 17.60 6.02
CA ASN A 102 -2.88 18.32 4.79
C ASN A 102 -2.07 19.59 5.07
#